data_AF-A0A7Y5CPG8-F1
#
_entry.id   AF-A0A7Y5CPG8-F1
#
_cell.length_a   1.000
_cell.length_b   1.000
_cell.length_c   1.000
_cell.angle_alpha   90.00
_cell.angle_beta   90.00
_cell.angle_gamma   90.00
#
_symmetry.space_group_name_H-M   'P 1'
#
loop_
_entity.id
_entity.type
_entity.pdbx_description
1 polymer ?
#
loop_
_entity_poly.entity_id
_entity_poly.type
_entity_poly.pdbx_seq_one_letter_code
_entity_poly.pdbx_strand_id
1 'polypeptide(L)'
;MPNFDNQGLEVTTQERQSLIEELGRAARRTERFGWTNHVCAHIVAWVAVTGSIAATILAAVQLTPGWLTATVAAIPAAVLAISTTFNFERKALWHWLTTKKLKALSRRLTYERAAVVTVSREFSRVEIETFEGWMTYSALSPQTESKPEPKPEKDKPDDRQH
;
A
#
# COMPACT_ATOMS: atom_id res chain seq x y z
N MET A 1 34.59 -14.15 -46.88
CA MET A 1 34.11 -12.83 -46.41
C MET A 1 33.46 -13.03 -45.06
N PRO A 2 33.90 -12.35 -43.98
CA PRO A 2 33.28 -12.48 -42.67
C PRO A 2 31.89 -11.85 -42.71
N ASN A 3 30.91 -12.56 -42.17
CA ASN A 3 29.50 -12.19 -42.16
C ASN A 3 29.25 -11.22 -40.98
N PHE A 4 29.37 -9.91 -41.23
CA PHE A 4 29.27 -8.86 -40.21
C PHE A 4 27.81 -8.52 -39.81
N ASP A 5 26.81 -9.01 -40.54
CA ASP A 5 25.40 -8.63 -40.31
C ASP A 5 24.76 -9.31 -39.09
N ASN A 6 25.30 -10.45 -38.63
CA ASN A 6 24.74 -11.17 -37.49
C ASN A 6 25.10 -10.53 -36.13
N GLN A 7 26.22 -9.81 -36.02
CA GLN A 7 26.64 -9.26 -34.72
C GLN A 7 25.73 -8.13 -34.22
N GLY A 8 25.17 -7.30 -35.11
CA GLY A 8 24.23 -6.24 -34.73
C GLY A 8 22.85 -6.76 -34.29
N LEU A 9 22.41 -7.88 -34.88
CA LEU A 9 21.14 -8.54 -34.54
C LEU A 9 21.21 -9.29 -33.20
N GLU A 10 22.35 -9.91 -32.89
CA GLU A 10 22.55 -10.59 -31.61
C GLU A 10 22.60 -9.61 -30.43
N VAL A 11 23.30 -8.47 -30.56
CA VAL A 11 23.39 -7.45 -29.50
C VAL A 11 22.01 -6.88 -29.15
N THR A 12 21.21 -6.51 -30.15
CA THR A 12 19.86 -5.96 -29.93
C THR A 12 18.88 -6.98 -29.33
N THR A 13 19.07 -8.26 -29.64
CA THR A 13 18.26 -9.35 -29.05
C THR A 13 18.64 -9.59 -27.60
N GLN A 14 19.94 -9.55 -27.29
CA GLN A 14 20.45 -9.69 -25.92
C GLN A 14 20.01 -8.52 -25.02
N GLU A 15 20.12 -7.28 -25.50
CA GLU A 15 19.66 -6.08 -24.80
C GLU A 15 18.15 -6.11 -24.53
N ARG A 16 17.36 -6.62 -25.49
CA ARG A 16 15.93 -6.80 -25.30
C ARG A 16 15.63 -7.82 -24.20
N GLN A 17 16.31 -8.97 -24.23
CA GLN A 17 16.10 -10.03 -23.24
C GLN A 17 16.49 -9.59 -21.83
N SER A 18 17.63 -8.90 -21.68
CA SER A 18 18.07 -8.38 -20.39
C SER A 18 17.06 -7.38 -19.80
N LEU A 19 16.54 -6.47 -20.63
CA LEU A 19 15.54 -5.49 -20.20
C LEU A 19 14.20 -6.15 -19.82
N ILE A 20 13.76 -7.17 -20.57
CA ILE A 20 12.56 -7.95 -20.22
C ILE A 20 12.74 -8.64 -18.86
N GLU A 21 13.91 -9.23 -18.63
CA GLU A 21 14.21 -9.93 -17.37
C GLU A 21 14.25 -8.96 -16.20
N GLU A 22 14.87 -7.79 -16.38
CA GLU A 22 14.94 -6.72 -15.39
C GLU A 22 13.55 -6.19 -15.02
N LEU A 23 12.72 -5.85 -16.03
CA LEU A 23 11.31 -5.47 -15.82
C LEU A 23 10.53 -6.57 -15.09
N GLY A 24 10.77 -7.83 -15.43
CA GLY A 24 10.16 -8.99 -14.77
C GLY A 24 10.60 -9.12 -13.30
N ARG A 25 11.89 -8.92 -13.01
CA ARG A 25 12.43 -8.92 -11.64
C ARG A 25 11.85 -7.78 -10.81
N ALA A 26 11.81 -6.57 -11.36
CA ALA A 26 11.21 -5.40 -10.72
C ALA A 26 9.72 -5.63 -10.44
N ALA A 27 8.95 -6.11 -11.42
CA ALA A 27 7.53 -6.40 -11.26
C ALA A 27 7.27 -7.43 -10.16
N ARG A 28 8.01 -8.55 -10.14
CA ARG A 28 7.86 -9.59 -9.10
C ARG A 28 8.20 -9.09 -7.71
N ARG A 29 9.23 -8.25 -7.58
CA ARG A 29 9.61 -7.65 -6.30
C ARG A 29 8.46 -6.79 -5.75
N THR A 30 7.93 -5.90 -6.57
CA THR A 30 6.82 -5.01 -6.19
C THR A 30 5.54 -5.80 -5.90
N GLU A 31 5.25 -6.85 -6.67
CA GLU A 31 4.10 -7.73 -6.46
C GLU A 31 4.14 -8.43 -5.09
N ARG A 32 5.32 -8.92 -4.68
CA ARG A 32 5.51 -9.52 -3.35
C ARG A 32 5.20 -8.53 -2.24
N PHE A 33 5.71 -7.30 -2.34
CA PHE A 33 5.40 -6.26 -1.34
C PHE A 33 3.91 -5.88 -1.32
N GLY A 34 3.24 -5.89 -2.48
CA GLY A 34 1.79 -5.71 -2.54
C GLY A 34 1.04 -6.80 -1.78
N TRP A 35 1.42 -8.06 -2.00
CA TRP A 35 0.85 -9.20 -1.28
C TRP A 35 1.11 -9.15 0.23
N THR A 36 2.35 -8.91 0.66
CA THR A 36 2.68 -8.83 2.08
C THR A 36 1.86 -7.76 2.79
N ASN A 37 1.75 -6.56 2.20
CA ASN A 37 0.93 -5.49 2.77
C ASN A 37 -0.55 -5.86 2.83
N HIS A 38 -1.09 -6.50 1.79
CA HIS A 38 -2.49 -6.93 1.78
C HIS A 38 -2.78 -7.99 2.84
N VAL A 39 -1.87 -8.95 3.02
CA VAL A 39 -1.97 -9.97 4.08
C VAL A 39 -1.87 -9.33 5.46
N CYS A 40 -0.94 -8.39 5.67
CA CYS A 40 -0.85 -7.64 6.92
C CYS A 40 -2.15 -6.91 7.26
N ALA A 41 -2.80 -6.27 6.27
CA ALA A 41 -4.10 -5.62 6.48
C ALA A 41 -5.16 -6.60 6.99
N HIS A 42 -5.24 -7.79 6.37
CA HIS A 42 -6.18 -8.83 6.78
C HIS A 42 -5.86 -9.41 8.16
N ILE A 43 -4.58 -9.66 8.46
CA ILE A 43 -4.16 -10.13 9.79
C ILE A 43 -4.58 -9.13 10.87
N VAL A 44 -4.33 -7.84 10.64
CA VAL A 44 -4.72 -6.77 11.56
C VAL A 44 -6.25 -6.75 11.76
N ALA A 45 -7.04 -6.88 10.68
CA ALA A 45 -8.49 -6.99 10.78
C ALA A 45 -8.94 -8.22 11.58
N TRP A 46 -8.34 -9.39 11.34
CA TRP A 46 -8.63 -10.61 12.09
C TRP A 46 -8.29 -10.50 13.57
N VAL A 47 -7.19 -9.83 13.91
CA VAL A 47 -6.81 -9.57 15.30
C VAL A 47 -7.81 -8.64 15.98
N ALA A 48 -8.33 -7.63 15.28
CA ALA A 48 -9.40 -6.77 15.81
C ALA A 48 -10.67 -7.57 16.12
N VAL A 49 -11.13 -8.40 15.17
CA VAL A 49 -12.36 -9.18 15.33
C VAL A 49 -12.20 -10.20 16.46
N THR A 50 -11.12 -10.98 16.45
CA THR A 50 -10.87 -12.00 17.48
C THR A 50 -10.62 -11.37 18.86
N GLY A 51 -9.92 -10.23 18.92
CA GLY A 51 -9.74 -9.45 20.15
C GLY A 51 -11.06 -8.95 20.73
N SER A 52 -11.95 -8.44 19.89
CA SER A 52 -13.29 -8.00 20.33
C SER A 52 -14.12 -9.17 20.87
N ILE A 53 -14.14 -10.31 20.18
CA ILE A 53 -14.88 -11.50 20.64
C ILE A 53 -14.30 -12.02 21.97
N ALA A 54 -12.97 -12.11 22.06
CA ALA A 54 -12.29 -12.51 23.28
C ALA A 54 -12.62 -11.56 24.45
N ALA A 55 -12.65 -10.24 24.22
CA ALA A 55 -13.01 -9.25 25.23
C ALA A 55 -14.43 -9.50 25.78
N THR A 56 -15.39 -9.73 24.88
CA THR A 56 -16.78 -9.98 25.26
C THR A 56 -16.93 -11.27 26.08
N ILE A 57 -16.26 -12.35 25.67
CA ILE A 57 -16.30 -13.63 26.41
C ILE A 57 -15.66 -13.45 27.80
N LEU A 58 -14.51 -12.76 27.88
CA LEU A 58 -13.83 -12.50 29.15
C LEU A 58 -14.70 -11.69 30.11
N ALA A 59 -15.36 -10.65 29.60
CA ALA A 59 -16.26 -9.81 30.39
C ALA A 59 -17.47 -10.60 30.92
N ALA A 60 -17.97 -11.59 30.17
CA ALA A 60 -19.12 -12.39 30.56
C ALA A 60 -18.80 -13.43 31.66
N VAL A 61 -17.59 -13.98 31.67
CA VAL A 61 -17.25 -15.12 32.54
C VAL A 61 -16.89 -14.69 33.97
N GLN A 62 -16.65 -13.40 34.25
CA GLN A 62 -16.30 -12.80 35.57
C GLN A 62 -15.15 -13.46 36.37
N LEU A 63 -14.53 -14.52 35.87
CA LEU A 63 -13.47 -15.30 36.53
C LEU A 63 -12.06 -14.81 36.18
N THR A 64 -11.92 -13.79 35.33
CA THR A 64 -10.61 -13.33 34.85
C THR A 64 -10.08 -12.13 35.63
N PRO A 65 -8.75 -12.09 35.89
CA PRO A 65 -8.12 -10.96 36.55
C PRO A 65 -8.32 -9.66 35.76
N GLY A 66 -8.58 -8.54 36.44
CA GLY A 66 -8.89 -7.26 35.80
C GLY A 66 -7.80 -6.73 34.84
N TRP A 67 -6.53 -7.07 35.08
CA TRP A 67 -5.43 -6.69 34.18
C TRP A 67 -5.53 -7.36 32.80
N LEU A 68 -6.06 -8.59 32.75
CA LEU A 68 -6.21 -9.36 31.52
C LEU A 68 -7.34 -8.77 30.67
N THR A 69 -8.47 -8.43 31.31
CA THR A 69 -9.60 -7.74 30.68
C THR A 69 -9.18 -6.37 30.12
N ALA A 70 -8.40 -5.59 30.87
CA ALA A 70 -7.89 -4.29 30.41
C ALA A 70 -6.97 -4.41 29.18
N THR A 71 -6.10 -5.44 29.16
CA THR A 71 -5.19 -5.68 28.03
C THR A 71 -5.95 -6.05 26.76
N VAL A 72 -6.96 -6.93 26.88
CA VAL A 72 -7.78 -7.36 25.74
C VAL A 72 -8.66 -6.20 25.24
N ALA A 73 -9.16 -5.35 26.13
CA ALA A 73 -9.92 -4.15 25.76
C ALA A 73 -9.08 -3.09 25.00
N ALA A 74 -7.75 -3.10 25.15
CA ALA A 74 -6.86 -2.19 24.41
C ALA A 74 -6.55 -2.66 22.98
N ILE A 75 -6.80 -3.93 22.65
CA ILE A 75 -6.48 -4.52 21.33
C ILE A 75 -7.19 -3.79 20.18
N PRO A 76 -8.51 -3.48 20.24
CA PRO A 76 -9.19 -2.76 19.17
C PRO A 76 -8.59 -1.37 18.91
N ALA A 77 -8.21 -0.64 19.97
CA ALA A 77 -7.59 0.68 19.86
C ALA A 77 -6.19 0.59 19.24
N ALA A 78 -5.38 -0.39 19.66
CA ALA A 78 -4.06 -0.64 19.07
C ALA A 78 -4.17 -1.03 17.59
N VAL A 79 -5.12 -1.90 17.24
CA VAL A 79 -5.39 -2.30 15.85
C VAL A 79 -5.81 -1.11 15.00
N LEU A 80 -6.70 -0.25 15.52
CA LEU A 80 -7.11 0.95 14.82
C LEU A 80 -5.90 1.87 14.56
N ALA A 81 -5.07 2.11 15.59
CA ALA A 81 -3.86 2.92 15.46
C ALA A 81 -2.85 2.34 14.45
N ILE A 82 -2.69 1.01 14.42
CA ILE A 82 -1.83 0.32 13.46
C ILE A 82 -2.38 0.47 12.03
N SER A 83 -3.69 0.27 11.86
CA SER A 83 -4.35 0.39 10.56
C SER A 83 -4.21 1.81 9.98
N THR A 84 -4.47 2.84 10.80
CA THR A 84 -4.39 4.25 10.39
C THR A 84 -2.96 4.72 10.14
N THR A 85 -1.99 4.25 10.94
CA THR A 85 -0.58 4.64 10.79
C THR A 85 0.04 4.00 9.56
N PHE A 86 -0.20 2.70 9.35
CA PHE A 86 0.51 1.97 8.31
C PHE A 86 -0.18 2.01 6.94
N ASN A 87 -1.49 2.26 6.86
CA ASN A 87 -2.27 2.34 5.61
C ASN A 87 -1.96 1.20 4.64
N PHE A 88 -1.98 -0.03 5.14
CA PHE A 88 -1.53 -1.23 4.41
C PHE A 88 -2.28 -1.44 3.09
N GLU A 89 -3.58 -1.18 3.03
CA GLU A 89 -4.38 -1.32 1.80
C GLU A 89 -3.92 -0.36 0.70
N ARG A 90 -3.68 0.90 1.06
CA ARG A 90 -3.20 1.94 0.13
C ARG A 90 -1.80 1.60 -0.38
N LYS A 91 -0.91 1.11 0.50
CA LYS A 91 0.42 0.63 0.10
C LYS A 91 0.33 -0.58 -0.85
N ALA A 92 -0.55 -1.53 -0.56
CA ALA A 92 -0.78 -2.70 -1.42
C ALA A 92 -1.27 -2.28 -2.82
N LEU A 93 -2.25 -1.38 -2.89
CA LEU A 93 -2.75 -0.82 -4.15
C LEU A 93 -1.65 -0.15 -4.97
N TRP A 94 -0.83 0.67 -4.34
CA TRP A 94 0.31 1.32 -5.01
C TRP A 94 1.27 0.28 -5.62
N HIS A 95 1.65 -0.75 -4.84
CA HIS A 95 2.52 -1.82 -5.34
C HIS A 95 1.89 -2.57 -6.52
N TRP A 96 0.59 -2.83 -6.49
CA TRP A 96 -0.11 -3.49 -7.60
C TRP A 96 -0.18 -2.61 -8.85
N LEU A 97 -0.45 -1.32 -8.72
CA LEU A 97 -0.45 -0.38 -9.84
C LEU A 97 0.92 -0.32 -10.52
N THR A 98 1.99 -0.18 -9.72
CA THR A 98 3.37 -0.21 -10.22
C THR A 98 3.69 -1.53 -10.91
N THR A 99 3.26 -2.66 -10.34
CA THR A 99 3.42 -3.99 -10.97
C THR A 99 2.72 -4.05 -12.34
N LYS A 100 1.51 -3.50 -12.47
CA LYS A 100 0.79 -3.46 -13.75
C LYS A 100 1.50 -2.58 -14.79
N LYS A 101 2.03 -1.42 -14.39
CA LYS A 101 2.84 -0.56 -15.26
C LYS A 101 4.07 -1.29 -15.80
N LEU A 102 4.83 -1.97 -14.93
CA LEU A 102 6.02 -2.74 -15.31
C LEU A 102 5.69 -3.93 -16.22
N LYS A 103 4.61 -4.68 -15.91
CA LYS A 103 4.13 -5.78 -16.77
C LYS A 103 3.68 -5.27 -18.14
N ALA A 104 3.11 -4.07 -18.23
CA ALA A 104 2.74 -3.46 -19.51
C ALA A 104 3.98 -3.14 -20.37
N LEU A 105 5.03 -2.56 -19.78
CA LEU A 105 6.30 -2.30 -20.48
C LEU A 105 6.94 -3.60 -21.00
N SER A 106 6.93 -4.66 -20.19
CA SER A 106 7.40 -5.99 -20.61
C SER A 106 6.60 -6.55 -21.80
N ARG A 107 5.27 -6.38 -21.81
CA ARG A 107 4.41 -6.78 -22.94
C ARG A 107 4.71 -5.98 -24.20
N ARG A 108 4.98 -4.68 -24.10
CA ARG A 108 5.40 -3.85 -25.24
C ARG A 108 6.69 -4.34 -25.90
N LEU A 109 7.66 -4.74 -25.08
CA LEU A 109 8.91 -5.34 -25.58
C LEU A 109 8.69 -6.72 -26.22
N THR A 110 7.78 -7.52 -25.68
CA THR A 110 7.58 -8.91 -26.09
C THR A 110 6.69 -9.04 -27.33
N TYR A 111 5.57 -8.32 -27.36
CA TYR A 111 4.51 -8.51 -28.36
C TYR A 111 4.42 -7.36 -29.38
N GLU A 112 4.72 -6.12 -28.96
CA GLU A 112 4.59 -4.94 -29.84
C GLU A 112 5.89 -4.59 -30.56
N ARG A 113 6.97 -5.37 -30.35
CA ARG A 113 8.31 -5.15 -30.90
C ARG A 113 8.82 -3.72 -30.68
N ALA A 114 8.41 -3.08 -29.58
CA ALA A 114 8.83 -1.73 -29.25
C ALA A 114 10.37 -1.62 -29.22
N ALA A 115 10.88 -0.43 -29.56
CA ALA A 115 12.31 -0.14 -29.54
C ALA A 115 12.83 -0.18 -28.09
N VAL A 116 13.96 -0.87 -27.89
CA VAL A 116 14.57 -1.08 -26.55
C VAL A 116 14.85 0.27 -25.86
N VAL A 117 15.37 1.23 -26.61
CA VAL A 117 15.68 2.59 -26.11
C VAL A 117 14.44 3.31 -25.58
N THR A 118 13.31 3.22 -26.30
CA THR A 118 12.05 3.84 -25.87
C THR A 118 11.54 3.23 -24.58
N VAL A 119 11.55 1.90 -24.48
CA VAL A 119 11.05 1.20 -23.28
C VAL A 119 11.99 1.37 -22.10
N SER A 120 13.30 1.43 -22.31
CA SER A 120 14.28 1.76 -21.27
C SER A 120 14.03 3.16 -20.68
N ARG A 121 13.80 4.17 -21.54
CA ARG A 121 13.45 5.53 -21.08
C ARG A 121 12.11 5.56 -20.34
N GLU A 122 11.10 4.84 -20.84
CA GLU A 122 9.81 4.72 -20.15
C GLU A 122 9.95 4.00 -18.80
N PHE A 123 10.83 3.00 -18.70
CA PHE A 123 11.10 2.29 -17.46
C PHE A 123 11.69 3.23 -16.39
N SER A 124 12.73 4.01 -16.72
CA SER A 124 13.28 5.00 -15.80
C SER A 124 12.24 6.05 -15.37
N ARG A 125 11.38 6.50 -16.29
CA ARG A 125 10.28 7.41 -15.95
C ARG A 125 9.31 6.78 -14.97
N VAL A 126 8.94 5.52 -15.18
CA VAL A 126 8.04 4.79 -14.27
C VAL A 126 8.70 4.63 -12.91
N GLU A 127 10.00 4.40 -12.81
CA GLU A 127 10.69 4.31 -11.51
C GLU A 127 10.65 5.64 -10.73
N ILE A 128 10.88 6.77 -11.41
CA ILE A 128 10.80 8.11 -10.80
C ILE A 128 9.36 8.39 -10.34
N GLU A 129 8.38 8.21 -11.22
CA GLU A 129 6.95 8.45 -10.91
C GLU A 129 6.49 7.54 -9.75
N THR A 130 6.98 6.30 -9.74
CA THR A 130 6.76 5.35 -8.66
C THR A 130 7.31 5.93 -7.36
N PHE A 131 8.59 6.30 -7.33
CA PHE A 131 9.24 6.86 -6.14
C PHE A 131 8.54 8.13 -5.61
N GLU A 132 8.21 9.08 -6.49
CA GLU A 132 7.48 10.31 -6.13
C GLU A 132 6.09 9.97 -5.58
N GLY A 133 5.37 9.08 -6.27
CA GLY A 133 4.08 8.60 -5.80
C GLY A 133 4.18 7.99 -4.41
N TRP A 134 5.19 7.16 -4.14
CA TRP A 134 5.41 6.58 -2.81
C TRP A 134 5.56 7.65 -1.72
N MET A 135 6.36 8.70 -1.99
CA MET A 135 6.53 9.81 -1.06
C MET A 135 5.18 10.49 -0.76
N THR A 136 4.38 10.77 -1.78
CA THR A 136 3.03 11.33 -1.59
C THR A 136 2.10 10.39 -0.83
N TYR A 137 2.12 9.09 -1.16
CA TYR A 137 1.31 8.07 -0.49
C TYR A 137 1.71 7.85 0.98
N SER A 138 2.98 8.09 1.32
CA SER A 138 3.49 8.02 2.69
C SER A 138 3.24 9.29 3.51
N ALA A 139 3.26 10.46 2.88
CA ALA A 139 3.02 11.76 3.52
C ALA A 139 1.55 12.03 3.80
N LEU A 140 0.64 11.48 2.98
CA LEU A 140 -0.79 11.47 3.23
C LEU A 140 -1.16 10.38 4.24
N SER A 141 -0.58 10.44 5.45
CA SER A 141 -1.26 9.81 6.59
C SER A 141 -2.57 10.57 6.81
N PRO A 142 -3.69 9.89 7.11
CA PRO A 142 -4.89 10.59 7.51
C PRO A 142 -4.58 11.29 8.83
N GLN A 143 -4.19 12.55 8.76
CA GLN A 143 -4.49 13.50 9.82
C GLN A 143 -6.00 13.41 9.95
N THR A 144 -6.45 12.73 11.01
CA THR A 144 -7.85 12.67 11.41
C THR A 144 -8.44 14.04 11.16
N GLU A 145 -9.35 14.10 10.19
CA GLU A 145 -10.11 15.29 9.87
C GLU A 145 -10.90 15.61 11.14
N SER A 146 -10.33 16.45 12.00
CA SER A 146 -10.99 16.93 13.21
C SER A 146 -12.09 17.85 12.73
N LYS A 147 -13.25 17.25 12.45
CA LYS A 147 -14.50 17.96 12.23
C LYS A 147 -14.59 19.02 13.33
N PRO A 148 -14.56 20.32 13.02
CA PRO A 148 -14.55 21.34 14.05
C PRO A 148 -15.81 21.18 14.89
N GLU A 149 -15.60 20.93 16.18
CA GLU A 149 -16.67 20.80 17.16
C GLU A 149 -17.53 22.08 17.09
N PRO A 150 -18.86 21.96 16.95
CA PRO A 150 -19.72 23.13 17.01
C PRO A 150 -19.53 23.79 18.38
N LYS A 151 -19.04 25.03 18.38
CA LYS A 151 -18.87 25.82 19.60
C LYS A 151 -20.19 25.83 20.37
N PRO A 152 -20.20 25.60 21.69
CA PRO A 152 -21.40 25.74 22.48
C PRO A 152 -21.92 27.17 22.32
N GLU A 153 -23.10 27.27 21.73
CA GLU A 153 -23.88 28.48 21.61
C GLU A 153 -24.11 29.00 23.03
N LYS A 154 -23.54 30.16 23.35
CA LYS A 154 -23.68 30.77 24.67
C LYS A 154 -25.16 31.04 24.91
N ASP A 155 -25.66 30.42 25.98
CA ASP A 155 -26.97 30.65 26.57
C ASP A 155 -27.32 32.14 26.56
N LYS A 156 -28.43 32.48 25.89
CA LYS A 156 -29.07 33.79 26.02
C LYS A 156 -29.60 33.90 27.45
N PRO A 157 -29.32 34.99 28.18
CA PRO A 157 -30.02 35.24 29.44
C PRO A 157 -31.52 35.40 29.16
N ASP A 158 -32.31 34.68 29.96
CA ASP A 158 -33.77 34.66 29.92
C ASP A 158 -34.30 36.02 30.42
N ASP A 159 -34.71 36.89 29.50
CA ASP A 159 -35.38 38.17 29.78
C ASP A 159 -36.84 37.94 30.24
N ARG A 160 -37.02 37.17 31.32
CA ARG A 160 -38.31 36.99 32.00
C ARG A 160 -38.18 37.23 33.49
N GLN A 161 -37.73 38.42 33.86
CA GLN A 161 -38.13 39.04 35.12
C GLN A 161 -38.43 40.51 34.86
N HIS A 162 -39.67 40.82 34.52
CA HIS A 162 -40.40 42.02 34.96
C HIS A 162 -41.89 41.86 34.66
#